data_AF-A0A7K1C759-F1
#
_entry.id   AF-A0A7K1C759-F1
#
_cell.length_a   1.000
_cell.length_b   1.000
_cell.length_c   1.000
_cell.angle_alpha   90.00
_cell.angle_beta   90.00
_cell.angle_gamma   90.00
#
_symmetry.space_group_name_H-M   'P 1'
#
loop_
_entity.id
_entity.type
_entity.pdbx_description
1 polymer ?
#
loop_
_entity_poly.entity_id
_entity_poly.type
_entity_poly.pdbx_seq_one_letter_code
_entity_poly.pdbx_strand_id
1 'polypeptide(L)'
;MDHAVCKGKTNLFFPPKAERPQARVRREAQARLLCRTCPVNDKCQVFARDNREYGFWGGESEEERHLAGYTVAAPIGVRARGLRSAS
;
A
#
# COMPACT_ATOMS: atom_id res chain seq x y z
N MET A 1 -6.98 13.53 -8.62
CA MET A 1 -6.72 12.10 -8.91
C MET A 1 -7.09 11.72 -10.35
N ASP A 2 -7.49 12.66 -11.20
CA ASP A 2 -8.13 12.37 -12.48
C ASP A 2 -7.21 11.73 -13.53
N HIS A 3 -5.90 11.93 -13.41
CA HIS A 3 -4.88 11.34 -14.28
C HIS A 3 -4.23 10.07 -13.69
N ALA A 4 -4.85 9.44 -12.69
CA ALA A 4 -4.34 8.21 -12.11
C ALA A 4 -4.38 7.05 -13.12
N VAL A 5 -3.22 6.43 -13.38
CA VAL A 5 -3.08 5.31 -14.33
C VAL A 5 -3.61 3.98 -13.77
N CYS A 6 -3.89 3.92 -12.46
CA CYS A 6 -4.41 2.76 -11.76
C CYS A 6 -5.93 2.54 -11.93
N LYS A 7 -6.63 3.47 -12.61
CA LYS A 7 -8.08 3.37 -12.87
C LYS A 7 -8.42 2.02 -13.53
N GLY A 8 -9.41 1.33 -12.96
CA GLY A 8 -9.85 0.00 -13.44
C GLY A 8 -8.97 -1.19 -13.05
N LYS A 9 -7.92 -0.98 -12.24
CA LYS A 9 -6.99 -2.05 -11.81
C LYS A 9 -7.01 -2.28 -10.29
N THR A 10 -8.16 -2.07 -9.65
CA THR A 10 -8.32 -2.10 -8.18
C THR A 10 -7.81 -3.39 -7.55
N ASN A 11 -7.93 -4.53 -8.23
CA ASN A 11 -7.40 -5.83 -7.78
C ASN A 11 -5.88 -5.86 -7.58
N LEU A 12 -5.11 -4.94 -8.18
CA LEU A 12 -3.67 -4.81 -7.93
C LEU A 12 -3.39 -4.00 -6.67
N PHE A 13 -4.24 -3.03 -6.35
CA PHE A 13 -4.04 -2.09 -5.26
C PHE A 13 -4.66 -2.56 -3.96
N PHE A 14 -5.71 -3.39 -4.00
CA PHE A 14 -6.39 -3.91 -2.82
C PHE A 14 -6.28 -5.43 -2.75
N PRO A 15 -5.73 -6.00 -1.67
CA PRO A 15 -5.57 -7.44 -1.52
C PRO A 15 -6.94 -8.15 -1.38
N PRO A 16 -7.09 -9.35 -1.96
CA PRO A 16 -8.25 -10.20 -1.70
C PRO A 16 -8.17 -10.82 -0.29
N LYS A 17 -9.33 -11.25 0.22
CA LYS A 17 -9.39 -11.99 1.50
C LYS A 17 -8.51 -13.24 1.45
N ALA A 18 -7.73 -13.46 2.51
CA ALA A 18 -6.82 -14.59 2.65
C ALA A 18 -5.78 -14.71 1.51
N GLU A 19 -5.29 -13.57 1.00
CA GLU A 19 -4.19 -13.54 0.04
C GLU A 19 -2.94 -14.26 0.58
N ARG A 20 -2.37 -15.17 -0.23
CA ARG A 20 -1.12 -15.85 0.12
C ARG A 20 0.06 -14.88 0.01
N PRO A 21 1.08 -14.96 0.88
CA PRO A 21 2.23 -14.04 0.83
C PRO A 21 2.92 -13.92 -0.54
N GLN A 22 3.09 -15.02 -1.26
CA GLN A 22 3.67 -15.01 -2.62
C GLN A 22 2.77 -14.32 -3.66
N ALA A 23 1.44 -14.41 -3.50
CA ALA A 23 0.51 -13.67 -4.35
C ALA A 23 0.58 -12.17 -4.05
N ARG A 24 0.67 -11.81 -2.77
CA ARG A 24 0.88 -10.42 -2.32
C ARG A 24 2.13 -9.80 -2.96
N VAL A 25 3.28 -10.46 -2.87
CA VAL A 25 4.54 -9.95 -3.45
C VAL A 25 4.40 -9.69 -4.96
N ARG A 26 3.78 -10.62 -5.70
CA ARG A 26 3.56 -10.45 -7.14
C ARG A 26 2.62 -9.29 -7.46
N ARG A 27 1.52 -9.20 -6.72
CA ARG A 27 0.52 -8.13 -6.87
C ARG A 27 1.14 -6.75 -6.59
N GLU A 28 1.86 -6.61 -5.48
CA GLU A 28 2.53 -5.37 -5.09
C GLU A 28 3.62 -4.97 -6.09
N ALA A 29 4.39 -5.93 -6.62
CA ALA A 29 5.35 -5.66 -7.69
C ALA A 29 4.68 -5.09 -8.94
N GLN A 30 3.53 -5.64 -9.35
CA GLN A 30 2.76 -5.13 -10.48
C GLN A 30 2.17 -3.73 -10.21
N ALA A 31 1.62 -3.51 -9.01
CA ALA A 31 1.12 -2.20 -8.60
C ALA A 31 2.24 -1.14 -8.61
N ARG A 32 3.44 -1.50 -8.14
CA ARG A 32 4.61 -0.62 -8.12
C ARG A 32 5.04 -0.17 -9.52
N LEU A 33 5.02 -1.08 -10.50
CA LEU A 33 5.34 -0.73 -11.89
C LEU A 33 4.39 0.33 -12.45
N LEU A 34 3.10 0.24 -12.12
CA LEU A 34 2.12 1.26 -12.52
C LEU A 34 2.32 2.58 -11.78
N CYS A 35 2.62 2.53 -10.47
CA CYS A 35 2.89 3.73 -9.70
C CYS A 35 4.10 4.51 -10.23
N ARG A 36 5.16 3.82 -10.69
CA ARG A 36 6.38 4.46 -11.23
C ARG A 36 6.12 5.36 -12.44
N THR A 37 5.08 5.09 -13.22
CA THR A 37 4.73 5.89 -14.41
C THR A 37 3.53 6.81 -14.17
N CYS A 38 2.99 6.84 -12.94
CA CYS A 38 1.79 7.59 -12.62
C CYS A 38 2.11 9.07 -12.33
N PRO A 39 1.51 10.04 -13.06
CA PRO A 39 1.80 11.47 -12.87
C PRO A 39 1.27 12.03 -11.54
N VAL A 40 0.43 11.28 -10.83
CA VAL A 40 -0.15 11.69 -9.54
C VAL A 40 0.42 10.89 -8.36
N ASN A 41 1.57 10.24 -8.53
CA ASN A 41 2.18 9.37 -7.51
C ASN A 41 2.36 10.09 -6.17
N ASP A 42 3.09 11.21 -6.14
CA ASP A 42 3.40 11.93 -4.90
C ASP A 42 2.14 12.38 -4.16
N LYS A 43 1.16 12.93 -4.89
CA LYS A 43 -0.13 13.34 -4.31
C LYS A 43 -0.90 12.14 -3.76
N CYS A 44 -0.84 11.00 -4.44
CA CYS A 44 -1.47 9.75 -4.02
C CYS A 44 -0.80 9.19 -2.75
N GLN A 45 0.52 9.27 -2.66
CA GLN A 45 1.30 8.85 -1.49
C GLN A 45 0.94 9.68 -0.25
N VAL A 46 0.99 11.01 -0.37
CA VAL A 46 0.64 11.92 0.74
C VAL A 46 -0.79 11.69 1.21
N PHE A 47 -1.74 11.64 0.27
CA PHE A 47 -3.15 11.37 0.59
C PHE A 47 -3.32 10.07 1.39
N ALA A 48 -2.68 8.99 0.94
CA ALA A 48 -2.82 7.69 1.56
C ALA A 48 -2.15 7.60 2.94
N ARG A 49 -1.10 8.39 3.17
CA ARG A 49 -0.43 8.52 4.47
C ARG A 49 -1.29 9.30 5.46
N ASP A 50 -1.83 10.45 5.04
CA ASP A 50 -2.65 11.32 5.87
C ASP A 50 -3.96 10.64 6.30
N ASN A 51 -4.59 9.91 5.37
CA ASN A 51 -5.86 9.23 5.59
C ASN A 51 -5.73 7.79 6.09
N ARG A 52 -4.48 7.29 6.25
CA ARG A 52 -4.20 5.90 6.68
C ARG A 52 -4.96 4.89 5.83
N GLU A 53 -4.89 5.06 4.52
CA GLU A 53 -5.66 4.25 3.56
C GLU A 53 -5.20 2.80 3.54
N TYR A 54 -6.10 1.88 3.25
CA TYR A 54 -5.80 0.45 3.14
C TYR A 54 -5.31 0.07 1.73
N GLY A 55 -4.39 -0.89 1.61
CA GLY A 55 -3.85 -1.40 0.33
C GLY A 55 -2.56 -0.73 -0.15
N PHE A 56 -2.31 -0.77 -1.46
CA PHE A 56 -1.14 -0.20 -2.11
C PHE A 56 -1.46 1.19 -2.68
N TRP A 57 -0.67 2.20 -2.32
CA TRP A 57 -0.92 3.59 -2.70
C TRP A 57 0.40 4.33 -2.93
N GLY A 58 0.46 5.17 -3.96
CA GLY A 58 1.63 6.06 -4.16
C GLY A 58 2.99 5.35 -4.16
N GLY A 59 3.04 4.11 -4.66
CA GLY A 59 4.26 3.30 -4.65
C GLY A 59 4.57 2.55 -3.35
N GLU A 60 3.68 2.58 -2.36
CA GLU A 60 3.88 1.98 -1.04
C GLU A 60 2.79 0.95 -0.70
N SER A 61 3.19 -0.17 -0.11
CA SER A 61 2.29 -1.09 0.58
C SER A 61 1.89 -0.56 1.96
N GLU A 62 0.92 -1.19 2.62
CA GLU A 62 0.54 -0.88 4.00
C GLU A 62 1.72 -1.09 4.97
N GLU A 63 2.51 -2.13 4.74
CA GLU A 63 3.69 -2.46 5.52
C GLU A 63 4.80 -1.42 5.34
N GLU A 64 5.06 -1.00 4.10
CA GLU A 64 6.03 0.07 3.83
C GLU A 64 5.60 1.40 4.45
N ARG A 65 4.31 1.76 4.36
CA ARG A 65 3.78 2.95 5.04
C ARG A 65 3.90 2.87 6.54
N HIS A 66 3.62 1.70 7.13
CA HIS A 66 3.80 1.47 8.55
C HIS A 66 5.26 1.64 8.97
N LEU A 67 6.22 1.05 8.24
CA LEU A 67 7.65 1.20 8.49
C LEU A 67 8.14 2.65 8.32
N ALA A 68 7.47 3.44 7.48
CA ALA A 68 7.71 4.88 7.32
C ALA A 68 7.05 5.74 8.43
N GLY A 69 6.36 5.13 9.40
CA GLY A 69 5.71 5.83 10.52
C GLY A 69 4.23 6.19 10.29
N TYR A 70 3.67 5.90 9.12
CA TYR A 70 2.28 6.20 8.74
C TYR A 70 1.39 4.97 8.95
N THR A 71 1.23 4.56 10.21
CA THR A 71 0.58 3.30 10.58
C THR A 71 -0.91 3.27 10.23
N VAL A 72 -1.30 2.26 9.46
CA VAL A 72 -2.69 1.83 9.25
C VAL A 72 -3.15 1.00 10.47
N ALA A 73 -4.43 1.03 10.85
CA ALA A 73 -4.91 0.37 12.07
C ALA A 73 -4.63 -1.15 12.16
N ALA A 74 -4.45 -1.83 11.02
CA ALA A 74 -4.10 -3.26 10.95
C ALA A 74 -3.32 -3.57 9.64
N PRO A 75 -2.01 -3.29 9.58
CA PRO A 75 -1.25 -3.45 8.35
C PRO A 75 -1.08 -4.92 8.00
N ILE A 76 -1.41 -5.30 6.76
CA ILE A 76 -1.26 -6.67 6.28
C ILE A 76 0.22 -7.08 6.27
N GLY A 77 0.51 -8.25 6.84
CA GLY A 77 1.83 -8.86 6.84
C GLY A 77 2.73 -8.48 8.02
N VAL A 78 2.37 -7.44 8.78
CA VAL A 78 3.08 -7.14 10.04
C VAL A 78 2.58 -8.11 11.10
N ARG A 79 3.42 -9.06 11.50
CA ARG A 79 3.14 -9.89 12.68
C ARG A 79 3.05 -8.96 13.89
N ALA A 80 1.89 -8.92 14.55
CA ALA A 80 1.59 -8.09 15.72
C ALA A 80 2.58 -8.21 16.90
N ARG A 81 3.56 -9.13 16.85
CA ARG A 81 4.56 -9.36 17.88
C ARG A 81 5.60 -8.22 18.00
N GLY A 82 5.70 -7.31 17.03
CA GLY A 82 6.65 -6.18 17.04
C GLY A 82 6.13 -4.84 17.58
N LEU A 83 4.82 -4.68 17.78
CA LEU A 83 4.24 -3.38 18.19
C LEU A 83 4.41 -3.02 19.67
N ARG A 84 5.11 -3.84 20.47
CA ARG A 84 5.26 -3.64 21.93
C ARG A 84 6.59 -3.01 22.38
N SER A 85 7.39 -2.45 21.47
CA SER A 85 8.72 -1.92 21.85
C SER A 85 9.05 -0.52 21.33
N ALA A 86 8.05 0.33 21.17
CA ALA A 86 8.26 1.78 21.10
C ALA A 86 7.59 2.42 22.32
N SER A 87 8.34 2.55 23.40
CA SER A 87 8.07 3.41 24.57
C SER A 87 9.39 4.05 24.98
#